data_AF-A0A382HWR6-F1
#
_entry.id   AF-A0A382HWR6-F1
#
_cell.length_a   1.000
_cell.length_b   1.000
_cell.length_c   1.000
_cell.angle_alpha   90.00
_cell.angle_beta   90.00
_cell.angle_gamma   90.00
#
_symmetry.space_group_name_H-M   'P 1'
#
loop_
_entity.id
_entity.type
_entity.pdbx_description
1 polymer ?
#
loop_
_entity_poly.entity_id
_entity_poly.type
_entity_poly.pdbx_seq_one_letter_code
_entity_poly.pdbx_strand_id
1 'polypeptide(L)'
;MDRKKAGFIAFGIIIFIMYAFGIHTFEAIWSFPSQRAVPLMVLALVGTGIYATIQLGFPQIKYLRHGINVTKGIYDNPEDEGDLNHFKALTTALSATVGIGNIAGVATAIYYGGPGALFWMWVTAFFGTTLKYAECTLSLKYREMDALGNTAGGPMYTIENGLGRNWRWMAVAFAAFAIICSFATGNSIQSFTVSDQIYSEVSSVIGTSHFLTIKHEIWSGFGVSILQFINGIVMAVIVGMVIIGGISRIGNVTGYLAPIMALIYVIAASIIIIANIDKISESFRLIISMAFNPPATIAGTGGGILLTMLWGIKRGLYSNEAGQGSAAIAHSTAKTKYPVREGAVAMLGPYIDTLIICTMTGLVIISTGAWKHTEFFVNISASSIDEAKLALEAGSFEG
;
A
#
# COMPACT_ATOMS: atom_id res chain seq x y z
N MET A 1 21.46 -23.05 12.30
CA MET A 1 20.85 -23.64 11.09
C MET A 1 21.26 -22.81 9.87
N ASP A 2 21.59 -23.43 8.74
CA ASP A 2 21.94 -22.74 7.49
C ASP A 2 20.73 -21.98 6.88
N ARG A 3 20.95 -20.88 6.14
CA ARG A 3 19.90 -19.97 5.60
C ARG A 3 18.97 -20.77 4.68
N LYS A 4 19.52 -21.64 3.82
CA LYS A 4 18.76 -22.48 2.89
C LYS A 4 17.86 -23.49 3.62
N LYS A 5 18.41 -24.25 4.57
CA LYS A 5 17.64 -25.23 5.36
C LYS A 5 16.52 -24.57 6.15
N ALA A 6 16.77 -23.38 6.71
CA ALA A 6 15.76 -22.63 7.43
C ALA A 6 14.58 -22.21 6.54
N GLY A 7 14.88 -21.72 5.33
CA GLY A 7 13.86 -21.35 4.35
C GLY A 7 12.95 -22.52 3.97
N PHE A 8 13.53 -23.69 3.64
CA PHE A 8 12.76 -24.89 3.33
C PHE A 8 11.82 -25.32 4.46
N ILE A 9 12.31 -25.27 5.71
CA ILE A 9 11.49 -25.60 6.88
C ILE A 9 10.35 -24.59 7.04
N ALA A 10 10.61 -23.29 6.88
CA ALA A 10 9.59 -22.26 7.00
C ALA A 10 8.48 -22.41 5.96
N PHE A 11 8.83 -22.61 4.68
CA PHE A 11 7.84 -22.87 3.63
C PHE A 11 7.08 -24.18 3.87
N GLY A 12 7.77 -25.23 4.33
CA GLY A 12 7.12 -26.48 4.71
C GLY A 12 6.09 -26.32 5.83
N ILE A 13 6.41 -25.52 6.86
CA ILE A 13 5.48 -25.19 7.95
C ILE A 13 4.28 -24.40 7.42
N ILE A 14 4.51 -23.38 6.58
CA ILE A 14 3.43 -22.57 6.00
C ILE A 14 2.48 -23.44 5.17
N ILE A 15 3.02 -24.28 4.29
CA ILE A 15 2.24 -25.21 3.45
C ILE A 15 1.45 -26.18 4.33
N PHE A 16 2.10 -26.75 5.36
CA PHE A 16 1.42 -27.65 6.29
C PHE A 16 0.27 -26.96 7.02
N ILE A 17 0.47 -25.74 7.53
CA ILE A 17 -0.59 -24.99 8.21
C ILE A 17 -1.75 -24.72 7.26
N MET A 18 -1.46 -24.27 6.03
CA MET A 18 -2.48 -24.03 5.02
C MET A 18 -3.25 -25.29 4.64
N TYR A 19 -2.56 -26.43 4.55
CA TYR A 19 -3.18 -27.73 4.25
C TYR A 19 -4.04 -28.25 5.42
N ALA A 20 -3.51 -28.19 6.65
CA ALA A 20 -4.13 -28.79 7.82
C ALA A 20 -5.28 -27.96 8.40
N PHE A 21 -5.19 -26.63 8.35
CA PHE A 21 -6.15 -25.72 8.98
C PHE A 21 -6.90 -24.83 7.98
N GLY A 22 -6.56 -24.94 6.69
CA GLY A 22 -7.12 -24.09 5.64
C GLY A 22 -6.74 -22.62 5.82
N ILE A 23 -7.47 -21.75 5.12
CA ILE A 23 -7.28 -20.30 5.17
C ILE A 23 -8.01 -19.69 6.39
N HIS A 24 -8.96 -20.41 6.98
CA HIS A 24 -9.82 -19.91 8.07
C HIS A 24 -9.07 -19.48 9.32
N THR A 25 -7.99 -20.16 9.72
CA THR A 25 -7.17 -19.72 10.86
C THR A 25 -6.45 -18.40 10.56
N PHE A 26 -5.97 -18.23 9.32
CA PHE A 26 -5.35 -16.98 8.89
C PHE A 26 -6.40 -15.87 8.80
N GLU A 27 -7.57 -16.15 8.23
CA GLU A 27 -8.71 -15.23 8.19
C GLU A 27 -9.17 -14.84 9.60
N ALA A 28 -9.28 -15.75 10.56
CA ALA A 28 -9.71 -15.41 11.91
C ALA A 28 -8.76 -14.45 12.64
N ILE A 29 -7.47 -14.45 12.28
CA ILE A 29 -6.44 -13.59 12.89
C ILE A 29 -6.29 -12.28 12.12
N TRP A 30 -6.35 -12.33 10.78
CA TRP A 30 -5.96 -11.24 9.88
C TRP A 30 -7.11 -10.66 9.04
N SER A 31 -8.26 -11.33 8.94
CA SER A 31 -9.42 -10.81 8.20
C SER A 31 -10.14 -9.70 8.96
N PHE A 32 -10.74 -8.82 8.16
CA PHE A 32 -11.25 -7.52 8.56
C PHE A 32 -12.46 -7.19 7.69
N PRO A 33 -13.65 -6.85 8.23
CA PRO A 33 -14.13 -6.86 9.62
C PRO A 33 -15.10 -8.04 9.93
N SER A 34 -15.18 -9.07 9.10
CA SER A 34 -16.20 -10.13 9.21
C SER A 34 -16.09 -11.03 10.45
N GLN A 35 -14.95 -11.08 11.13
CA GLN A 35 -14.68 -12.04 12.23
C GLN A 35 -14.27 -11.39 13.57
N ARG A 36 -13.73 -10.16 13.60
CA ARG A 36 -13.30 -9.46 14.84
C ARG A 36 -13.53 -7.95 14.77
N ALA A 37 -13.93 -7.36 15.90
CA ALA A 37 -14.19 -5.92 16.03
C ALA A 37 -12.92 -5.06 15.95
N VAL A 38 -11.80 -5.44 16.60
CA VAL A 38 -10.51 -4.73 16.48
C VAL A 38 -9.38 -5.74 16.24
N PRO A 39 -8.94 -5.91 14.98
CA PRO A 39 -7.85 -6.80 14.66
C PRO A 39 -6.50 -6.36 15.21
N LEU A 40 -5.76 -7.37 15.65
CA LEU A 40 -4.45 -7.26 16.28
C LEU A 40 -3.46 -6.45 15.44
N MET A 41 -3.54 -6.54 14.11
CA MET A 41 -2.68 -5.81 13.18
C MET A 41 -2.77 -4.29 13.37
N VAL A 42 -3.97 -3.76 13.64
CA VAL A 42 -4.14 -2.30 13.84
C VAL A 42 -3.48 -1.86 15.14
N LEU A 43 -3.71 -2.60 16.23
CA LEU A 43 -3.08 -2.31 17.51
C LEU A 43 -1.56 -2.45 17.44
N ALA A 44 -1.07 -3.49 16.76
CA ALA A 44 0.35 -3.72 16.59
C ALA A 44 1.00 -2.60 15.76
N LEU A 45 0.47 -2.27 14.59
CA LEU A 45 1.11 -1.31 13.68
C LEU A 45 0.86 0.14 14.07
N VAL A 46 -0.38 0.55 14.33
CA VAL A 46 -0.65 1.94 14.75
C VAL A 46 -0.14 2.18 16.17
N GLY A 47 -0.30 1.21 17.08
CA GLY A 47 0.21 1.32 18.44
C GLY A 47 1.74 1.40 18.50
N THR A 48 2.47 0.58 17.72
CA THR A 48 3.93 0.72 17.63
C THR A 48 4.34 2.03 16.96
N GLY A 49 3.59 2.52 15.96
CA GLY A 49 3.86 3.82 15.34
C GLY A 49 3.67 4.99 16.29
N ILE A 50 2.63 4.98 17.13
CA ILE A 50 2.42 5.96 18.19
C ILE A 50 3.57 5.89 19.20
N TYR A 51 3.89 4.70 19.70
CA TYR A 51 4.98 4.48 20.65
C TYR A 51 6.33 5.00 20.10
N ALA A 52 6.69 4.60 18.87
CA ALA A 52 7.92 5.01 18.22
C ALA A 52 7.96 6.52 17.97
N THR A 53 6.82 7.12 17.60
CA THR A 53 6.69 8.57 17.42
C THR A 53 7.01 9.33 18.69
N ILE A 54 6.48 8.89 19.83
CA ILE A 54 6.72 9.53 21.12
C ILE A 54 8.18 9.32 21.55
N GLN A 55 8.69 8.09 21.46
CA GLN A 55 10.05 7.75 21.89
C GLN A 55 11.15 8.45 21.07
N LEU A 56 10.98 8.52 19.75
CA LEU A 56 11.92 9.20 18.85
C LEU A 56 11.69 10.72 18.81
N GLY A 57 10.66 11.22 19.51
CA GLY A 57 10.36 12.63 19.62
C GLY A 57 9.94 13.27 18.29
N PHE A 58 8.98 12.67 17.59
CA PHE A 58 8.38 13.21 16.35
C PHE A 58 9.37 13.43 15.19
N PRO A 59 10.11 12.39 14.75
CA PRO A 59 11.08 12.51 13.65
C PRO A 59 10.44 12.96 12.33
N GLN A 60 9.19 12.60 12.08
CA GLN A 60 8.44 12.96 10.88
C GLN A 60 8.27 14.47 10.72
N ILE A 61 8.23 15.23 11.82
CA ILE A 61 8.19 16.70 11.77
C ILE A 61 9.62 17.28 11.76
N LYS A 62 10.49 16.78 12.64
CA LYS A 62 11.84 17.33 12.85
C LYS A 62 12.75 17.19 11.64
N TYR A 63 12.72 16.05 10.96
CA TYR A 63 13.68 15.70 9.92
C TYR A 63 13.12 15.78 8.50
N LEU A 64 11.87 16.24 8.33
CA LEU A 64 11.24 16.36 7.00
C LEU A 64 12.09 17.18 6.03
N ARG A 65 12.52 18.38 6.45
CA ARG A 65 13.38 19.25 5.63
C ARG A 65 14.73 18.60 5.32
N HIS A 66 15.29 17.87 6.28
CA HIS A 66 16.54 17.16 6.07
C HIS A 66 16.37 16.04 5.04
N GLY A 67 15.31 15.23 5.13
CA GLY A 67 14.99 14.20 4.14
C GLY A 67 14.86 14.75 2.72
N ILE A 68 14.22 15.91 2.55
CA ILE A 68 14.14 16.61 1.25
C ILE A 68 15.54 17.00 0.74
N ASN A 69 16.37 17.58 1.60
CA ASN A 69 17.72 18.00 1.23
C ASN A 69 18.64 16.81 0.87
N VAL A 70 18.53 15.70 1.60
CA VAL A 70 19.23 14.44 1.30
C VAL A 70 18.76 13.87 -0.04
N THR A 71 17.45 13.84 -0.29
CA THR A 71 16.87 13.38 -1.57
C THR A 71 17.33 14.22 -2.77
N LYS A 72 17.57 15.53 -2.58
CA LYS A 72 18.11 16.43 -3.60
C LYS A 72 19.59 16.18 -3.93
N GLY A 73 20.26 15.30 -3.19
CA GLY A 73 21.67 14.98 -3.37
C GLY A 73 22.65 15.94 -2.71
N ILE A 74 22.18 16.83 -1.82
CA ILE A 74 23.06 17.80 -1.10
C ILE A 74 24.11 17.07 -0.23
N TYR A 75 23.78 15.85 0.20
CA TYR A 75 24.62 15.02 1.06
C TYR A 75 25.13 13.75 0.35
N ASP A 76 24.91 13.64 -0.98
CA ASP A 76 25.37 12.49 -1.76
C ASP A 76 26.89 12.50 -1.86
N ASN A 77 27.49 11.32 -1.69
CA ASN A 77 28.90 11.10 -1.95
C ASN A 77 29.05 9.85 -2.84
N PRO A 78 29.60 9.96 -4.07
CA PRO A 78 29.76 8.82 -4.98
C PRO A 78 30.58 7.66 -4.40
N GLU A 79 31.51 7.98 -3.49
CA GLU A 79 32.41 7.05 -2.79
C GLU A 79 31.75 6.32 -1.61
N ASP A 80 30.53 6.70 -1.22
CA ASP A 80 29.81 5.98 -0.17
C ASP A 80 29.30 4.63 -0.69
N GLU A 81 29.41 3.60 0.14
CA GLU A 81 28.96 2.24 -0.17
C GLU A 81 27.45 2.20 -0.40
N GLY A 82 27.02 1.47 -1.43
CA GLY A 82 25.63 1.28 -1.81
C GLY A 82 25.45 1.18 -3.33
N ASP A 83 24.23 0.87 -3.77
CA ASP A 83 23.91 0.68 -5.19
C ASP A 83 23.27 1.91 -5.81
N LEU A 84 22.40 2.60 -5.06
CA LEU A 84 21.56 3.69 -5.54
C LEU A 84 21.84 4.98 -4.76
N ASN A 85 21.65 6.14 -5.39
CA ASN A 85 21.60 7.39 -4.63
C ASN A 85 20.26 7.52 -3.88
N HIS A 86 20.17 8.47 -2.96
CA HIS A 86 18.99 8.69 -2.11
C HIS A 86 17.70 8.88 -2.93
N PHE A 87 17.77 9.63 -4.03
CA PHE A 87 16.62 9.82 -4.92
C PHE A 87 16.14 8.52 -5.58
N LYS A 88 17.07 7.70 -6.10
CA LYS A 88 16.74 6.42 -6.74
C LYS A 88 16.23 5.40 -5.72
N ALA A 89 16.76 5.39 -4.52
CA ALA A 89 16.25 4.57 -3.42
C ALA A 89 14.80 4.95 -3.07
N LEU A 90 14.53 6.26 -2.89
CA LEU A 90 13.18 6.76 -2.64
C LEU A 90 12.21 6.47 -3.79
N THR A 91 12.59 6.75 -5.04
CA THR A 91 11.72 6.49 -6.20
C THR A 91 11.49 5.00 -6.45
N THR A 92 12.45 4.15 -6.13
CA THR A 92 12.27 2.69 -6.15
C THR A 92 11.26 2.25 -5.09
N ALA A 93 11.38 2.73 -3.86
CA ALA A 93 10.38 2.46 -2.82
C ALA A 93 8.99 3.02 -3.19
N LEU A 94 8.93 4.26 -3.69
CA LEU A 94 7.69 4.90 -4.14
C LEU A 94 7.07 4.18 -5.33
N SER A 95 7.84 3.55 -6.23
CA SER A 95 7.27 2.79 -7.35
C SER A 95 6.50 1.54 -6.89
N ALA A 96 6.80 1.03 -5.70
CA ALA A 96 6.06 -0.08 -5.10
C ALA A 96 4.82 0.40 -4.34
N THR A 97 4.91 1.55 -3.66
CA THR A 97 3.80 2.07 -2.83
C THR A 97 2.79 2.89 -3.64
N VAL A 98 3.29 3.74 -4.55
CA VAL A 98 2.47 4.61 -5.39
C VAL A 98 1.95 3.83 -6.58
N GLY A 99 0.65 3.55 -6.59
CA GLY A 99 0.00 2.80 -7.66
C GLY A 99 -1.49 2.58 -7.38
N ILE A 100 -1.97 1.35 -7.62
CA ILE A 100 -3.38 1.00 -7.44
C ILE A 100 -3.83 1.15 -5.98
N GLY A 101 -2.92 1.02 -5.01
CA GLY A 101 -3.20 1.27 -3.60
C GLY A 101 -3.72 2.69 -3.33
N ASN A 102 -3.21 3.70 -4.03
CA ASN A 102 -3.66 5.09 -3.86
C ASN A 102 -4.97 5.37 -4.57
N ILE A 103 -5.18 4.75 -5.74
CA ILE A 103 -6.36 5.02 -6.57
C ILE A 103 -7.52 4.12 -6.11
N ALA A 104 -7.41 2.82 -6.38
CA ALA A 104 -8.45 1.85 -6.04
C ALA A 104 -8.52 1.61 -4.53
N GLY A 105 -7.38 1.69 -3.81
CA GLY A 105 -7.39 1.48 -2.35
C GLY A 105 -8.12 2.59 -1.58
N VAL A 106 -7.96 3.86 -1.97
CA VAL A 106 -8.75 4.97 -1.41
C VAL A 106 -10.22 4.84 -1.80
N ALA A 107 -10.51 4.55 -3.07
CA ALA A 107 -11.88 4.30 -3.50
C ALA A 107 -12.53 3.17 -2.71
N THR A 108 -11.81 2.07 -2.47
CA THR A 108 -12.29 0.94 -1.66
C THR A 108 -12.48 1.33 -0.19
N ALA A 109 -11.60 2.17 0.37
CA ALA A 109 -11.73 2.67 1.73
C ALA A 109 -13.03 3.48 1.90
N ILE A 110 -13.31 4.37 0.93
CA ILE A 110 -14.53 5.18 0.91
C ILE A 110 -15.75 4.30 0.61
N TYR A 111 -15.61 3.29 -0.25
CA TYR A 111 -16.71 2.43 -0.67
C TYR A 111 -17.30 1.64 0.51
N TYR A 112 -16.45 1.06 1.36
CA TYR A 112 -16.90 0.27 2.52
C TYR A 112 -16.91 1.03 3.84
N GLY A 113 -16.01 2.01 4.00
CA GLY A 113 -15.82 2.76 5.25
C GLY A 113 -16.30 4.21 5.20
N GLY A 114 -16.80 4.68 4.06
CA GLY A 114 -17.27 6.04 3.88
C GLY A 114 -16.14 7.09 3.81
N PRO A 115 -16.49 8.36 3.54
CA PRO A 115 -15.56 9.48 3.47
C PRO A 115 -14.61 9.63 4.68
N GLY A 116 -15.08 9.27 5.88
CA GLY A 116 -14.27 9.34 7.10
C GLY A 116 -13.07 8.39 7.12
N ALA A 117 -13.05 7.36 6.28
CA ALA A 117 -11.93 6.43 6.20
C ALA A 117 -10.63 7.15 5.78
N LEU A 118 -10.74 8.22 4.98
CA LEU A 118 -9.61 9.02 4.56
C LEU A 118 -8.88 9.70 5.73
N PHE A 119 -9.62 10.15 6.75
CA PHE A 119 -9.02 10.70 7.96
C PHE A 119 -8.11 9.68 8.66
N TRP A 120 -8.59 8.44 8.78
CA TRP A 120 -7.84 7.37 9.42
C TRP A 120 -6.67 6.87 8.55
N MET A 121 -6.74 7.03 7.23
CA MET A 121 -5.57 6.88 6.36
C MET A 121 -4.49 7.94 6.70
N TRP A 122 -4.86 9.19 6.97
CA TRP A 122 -3.90 10.23 7.38
C TRP A 122 -3.25 9.92 8.73
N VAL A 123 -4.04 9.49 9.72
CA VAL A 123 -3.54 9.06 11.03
C VAL A 123 -2.52 7.93 10.87
N THR A 124 -2.85 6.95 10.05
CA THR A 124 -1.98 5.81 9.74
C THR A 124 -0.69 6.26 9.07
N ALA A 125 -0.76 7.17 8.10
CA ALA A 125 0.43 7.71 7.44
C ALA A 125 1.32 8.50 8.41
N PHE A 126 0.71 9.33 9.26
CA PHE A 126 1.45 10.17 10.21
C PHE A 126 2.29 9.32 11.20
N PHE A 127 1.67 8.33 11.84
CA PHE A 127 2.37 7.45 12.78
C PHE A 127 3.23 6.40 12.06
N GLY A 128 2.80 5.94 10.89
CA GLY A 128 3.54 5.01 10.04
C GLY A 128 4.84 5.61 9.49
N THR A 129 4.89 6.93 9.26
CA THR A 129 6.11 7.62 8.84
C THR A 129 7.27 7.38 9.80
N THR A 130 7.00 7.37 11.11
CA THR A 130 8.02 7.12 12.13
C THR A 130 8.48 5.66 12.13
N LEU A 131 7.57 4.70 11.90
CA LEU A 131 7.97 3.29 11.75
C LEU A 131 8.89 3.13 10.56
N LYS A 132 8.51 3.70 9.41
CA LYS A 132 9.30 3.64 8.18
C LYS A 132 10.69 4.27 8.36
N TYR A 133 10.77 5.39 9.08
CA TYR A 133 12.04 5.99 9.49
C TYR A 133 12.93 5.01 10.28
N ALA A 134 12.37 4.38 11.30
CA ALA A 134 13.12 3.45 12.16
C ALA A 134 13.55 2.19 11.38
N GLU A 135 12.64 1.60 10.61
CA GLU A 135 12.88 0.40 9.80
C GLU A 135 13.97 0.61 8.75
N CYS A 136 13.91 1.73 8.03
CA CYS A 136 14.91 2.05 7.01
C CYS A 136 16.27 2.39 7.64
N THR A 137 16.28 3.15 8.74
CA THR A 137 17.51 3.42 9.50
C THR A 137 18.18 2.12 9.96
N LEU A 138 17.42 1.19 10.52
CA LEU A 138 17.96 -0.09 10.99
C LEU A 138 18.40 -0.98 9.82
N SER A 139 17.65 -0.99 8.72
CA SER A 139 17.98 -1.80 7.54
C SER A 139 19.27 -1.35 6.86
N LEU A 140 19.59 -0.05 6.86
CA LEU A 140 20.92 0.40 6.42
C LEU A 140 22.01 0.06 7.43
N LYS A 141 21.74 0.20 8.73
CA LYS A 141 22.73 -0.07 9.78
C LYS A 141 23.19 -1.54 9.77
N TYR A 142 22.29 -2.46 9.44
CA TYR A 142 22.52 -3.91 9.52
C TYR A 142 22.58 -4.62 8.17
N ARG A 143 22.66 -3.88 7.05
CA ARG A 143 22.82 -4.46 5.71
C ARG A 143 24.16 -5.19 5.58
N GLU A 144 24.19 -6.17 4.70
CA GLU A 144 25.40 -6.85 4.26
C GLU A 144 25.78 -6.38 2.85
N MET A 145 27.07 -6.38 2.55
CA MET A 145 27.61 -6.19 1.20
C MET A 145 28.05 -7.55 0.68
N ASP A 146 27.64 -7.90 -0.54
CA ASP A 146 28.12 -9.11 -1.20
C ASP A 146 29.53 -8.91 -1.80
N ALA A 147 30.15 -10.01 -2.27
CA ALA A 147 31.48 -9.97 -2.87
C ALA A 147 31.54 -9.20 -4.21
N LEU A 148 30.39 -8.94 -4.83
CA LEU A 148 30.24 -8.16 -6.06
C LEU A 148 29.97 -6.68 -5.77
N GLY A 149 29.89 -6.29 -4.48
CA GLY A 149 29.63 -4.93 -4.04
C GLY A 149 28.15 -4.55 -4.00
N ASN A 150 27.21 -5.48 -4.22
CA ASN A 150 25.78 -5.20 -4.10
C ASN A 150 25.33 -5.24 -2.64
N THR A 151 24.35 -4.41 -2.31
CA THR A 151 23.75 -4.39 -0.98
C THR A 151 22.67 -5.47 -0.84
N ALA A 152 22.61 -6.07 0.34
CA ALA A 152 21.49 -6.88 0.78
C ALA A 152 21.07 -6.42 2.20
N GLY A 153 19.89 -5.81 2.30
CA GLY A 153 19.36 -5.31 3.55
C GLY A 153 17.86 -5.47 3.67
N GLY A 154 17.32 -5.02 4.79
CA GLY A 154 15.90 -5.13 5.14
C GLY A 154 15.68 -5.74 6.53
N PRO A 155 14.41 -6.00 6.91
CA PRO A 155 14.08 -6.47 8.25
C PRO A 155 14.69 -7.83 8.59
N MET A 156 14.82 -8.75 7.63
CA MET A 156 15.49 -10.04 7.84
C MET A 156 16.95 -9.88 8.30
N TYR A 157 17.69 -8.93 7.71
CA TYR A 157 19.06 -8.62 8.12
C TYR A 157 19.09 -7.84 9.43
N THR A 158 18.18 -6.89 9.62
CA THR A 158 18.02 -6.16 10.89
C THR A 158 17.79 -7.09 12.06
N ILE A 159 16.96 -8.12 11.88
CA ILE A 159 16.67 -9.11 12.92
C ILE A 159 17.89 -9.99 13.18
N GLU A 160 18.49 -10.59 12.14
CA GLU A 160 19.61 -11.52 12.32
C GLU A 160 20.86 -10.82 12.88
N ASN A 161 21.21 -9.66 12.34
CA ASN A 161 22.44 -8.94 12.69
C ASN A 161 22.24 -7.95 13.85
N GLY A 162 21.01 -7.49 14.10
CA GLY A 162 20.70 -6.54 15.18
C GLY A 162 20.25 -7.19 16.49
N LEU A 163 19.35 -8.19 16.44
CA LEU A 163 18.90 -8.93 17.63
C LEU A 163 19.77 -10.17 17.93
N GLY A 164 20.55 -10.59 16.95
CA GLY A 164 21.48 -11.70 17.05
C GLY A 164 20.90 -13.03 16.55
N ARG A 165 21.79 -14.00 16.40
CA ARG A 165 21.53 -15.28 15.71
C ARG A 165 20.43 -16.14 16.35
N ASN A 166 20.08 -15.89 17.61
CA ASN A 166 18.97 -16.56 18.29
C ASN A 166 17.60 -16.17 17.70
N TRP A 167 17.49 -15.00 17.08
CA TRP A 167 16.26 -14.50 16.44
C TRP A 167 16.17 -14.82 14.94
N ARG A 168 17.10 -15.65 14.43
CA ARG A 168 17.15 -16.01 13.01
C ARG A 168 15.88 -16.68 12.50
N TRP A 169 15.15 -17.38 13.35
CA TRP A 169 13.85 -17.96 12.98
C TRP A 169 12.85 -16.87 12.55
N MET A 170 12.88 -15.70 13.19
CA MET A 170 12.01 -14.57 12.88
C MET A 170 12.45 -13.85 11.59
N ALA A 171 13.76 -13.75 11.35
CA ALA A 171 14.30 -13.25 10.08
C ALA A 171 13.86 -14.12 8.89
N VAL A 172 13.93 -15.45 9.05
CA VAL A 172 13.51 -16.42 8.04
C VAL A 172 11.99 -16.40 7.84
N ALA A 173 11.22 -16.29 8.92
CA ALA A 173 9.77 -16.13 8.84
C ALA A 173 9.39 -14.86 8.07
N PHE A 174 10.02 -13.72 8.40
CA PHE A 174 9.81 -12.46 7.67
C PHE A 174 10.14 -12.62 6.19
N ALA A 175 11.29 -13.20 5.84
CA ALA A 175 11.70 -13.40 4.45
C ALA A 175 10.71 -14.29 3.68
N ALA A 176 10.22 -15.38 4.30
CA ALA A 176 9.23 -16.26 3.69
C ALA A 176 7.90 -15.54 3.41
N PHE A 177 7.40 -14.78 4.40
CA PHE A 177 6.17 -13.99 4.22
C PHE A 177 6.35 -12.86 3.20
N ALA A 178 7.51 -12.18 3.20
CA ALA A 178 7.80 -11.14 2.23
C ALA A 178 7.79 -11.68 0.79
N ILE A 179 8.35 -12.88 0.56
CA ILE A 179 8.28 -13.55 -0.74
C ILE A 179 6.82 -13.83 -1.13
N ILE A 180 6.03 -14.44 -0.25
CA ILE A 180 4.62 -14.76 -0.53
C ILE A 180 3.83 -13.48 -0.84
N CYS A 181 3.96 -12.45 0.00
CA CYS A 181 3.30 -11.17 -0.18
C CYS A 181 3.70 -10.48 -1.49
N SER A 182 4.97 -10.59 -1.91
CA SER A 182 5.43 -9.99 -3.17
C SER A 182 4.67 -10.49 -4.41
N PHE A 183 4.25 -11.76 -4.43
CA PHE A 183 3.42 -12.31 -5.51
C PHE A 183 1.96 -11.83 -5.46
N ALA A 184 1.43 -11.60 -4.27
CA ALA A 184 0.04 -11.16 -4.09
C ALA A 184 -0.09 -9.64 -4.29
N THR A 185 0.49 -8.83 -3.39
CA THR A 185 0.34 -7.38 -3.36
C THR A 185 1.23 -6.69 -4.39
N GLY A 186 2.44 -7.22 -4.62
CA GLY A 186 3.41 -6.64 -5.55
C GLY A 186 3.17 -7.01 -7.02
N ASN A 187 2.51 -8.13 -7.31
CA ASN A 187 2.34 -8.64 -8.67
C ASN A 187 0.87 -8.86 -9.07
N SER A 188 0.18 -9.81 -8.44
CA SER A 188 -1.11 -10.31 -8.92
C SER A 188 -2.20 -9.23 -8.89
N ILE A 189 -2.35 -8.53 -7.76
CA ILE A 189 -3.36 -7.46 -7.61
C ILE A 189 -3.06 -6.31 -8.58
N GLN A 190 -1.80 -5.91 -8.68
CA GLN A 190 -1.39 -4.78 -9.53
C GLN A 190 -1.65 -5.09 -11.01
N SER A 191 -1.20 -6.24 -11.49
CA SER A 191 -1.36 -6.65 -12.90
C SER A 191 -2.83 -6.92 -13.24
N PHE A 192 -3.59 -7.51 -12.31
CA PHE A 192 -5.01 -7.78 -12.52
C PHE A 192 -5.80 -6.49 -12.71
N THR A 193 -5.65 -5.50 -11.81
CA THR A 193 -6.42 -4.25 -11.91
C THR A 193 -6.06 -3.44 -13.16
N VAL A 194 -4.79 -3.41 -13.58
CA VAL A 194 -4.43 -2.76 -14.85
C VAL A 194 -5.09 -3.47 -16.03
N SER A 195 -5.03 -4.80 -16.06
CA SER A 195 -5.64 -5.61 -17.13
C SER A 195 -7.15 -5.43 -17.19
N ASP A 196 -7.81 -5.37 -16.03
CA ASP A 196 -9.25 -5.20 -15.91
C ASP A 196 -9.70 -3.78 -16.30
N GLN A 197 -8.94 -2.74 -15.94
CA GLN A 197 -9.22 -1.38 -16.40
C GLN A 197 -9.13 -1.28 -17.93
N ILE A 198 -8.05 -1.79 -18.52
CA ILE A 198 -7.88 -1.81 -19.99
C ILE A 198 -9.04 -2.59 -20.63
N TYR A 199 -9.41 -3.72 -20.05
CA TYR A 199 -10.55 -4.51 -20.52
C TYR A 199 -11.86 -3.72 -20.48
N SER A 200 -12.12 -2.98 -19.39
CA SER A 200 -13.33 -2.16 -19.24
C SER A 200 -13.40 -1.06 -20.31
N GLU A 201 -12.31 -0.31 -20.50
CA GLU A 201 -12.22 0.75 -21.51
C GLU A 201 -12.42 0.19 -22.93
N VAL A 202 -11.76 -0.92 -23.26
CA VAL A 202 -11.89 -1.53 -24.59
C VAL A 202 -13.31 -2.07 -24.80
N SER A 203 -13.87 -2.74 -23.79
CA SER A 203 -15.23 -3.30 -23.86
C SER A 203 -16.30 -2.23 -24.04
N SER A 204 -16.07 -1.02 -23.53
CA SER A 204 -16.97 0.12 -23.75
C SER A 204 -17.06 0.56 -25.21
N VAL A 205 -16.00 0.30 -26.00
CA VAL A 205 -15.89 0.71 -27.41
C VAL A 205 -16.31 -0.41 -28.36
N ILE A 206 -15.80 -1.63 -28.14
CA ILE A 206 -16.00 -2.76 -29.08
C ILE A 206 -17.08 -3.76 -28.62
N GLY A 207 -17.68 -3.52 -27.45
CA GLY A 207 -18.70 -4.38 -26.85
C GLY A 207 -18.13 -5.61 -26.14
N THR A 208 -18.95 -6.25 -25.32
CA THR A 208 -18.60 -7.45 -24.53
C THR A 208 -18.73 -8.75 -25.32
N SER A 209 -19.34 -8.70 -26.51
CA SER A 209 -19.57 -9.87 -27.39
C SER A 209 -18.48 -10.05 -28.45
N HIS A 210 -17.44 -9.21 -28.44
CA HIS A 210 -16.34 -9.29 -29.39
C HIS A 210 -15.36 -10.40 -29.00
N PHE A 211 -14.71 -11.06 -29.98
CA PHE A 211 -13.81 -12.20 -29.71
C PHE A 211 -12.70 -11.89 -28.70
N LEU A 212 -12.24 -10.64 -28.63
CA LEU A 212 -11.23 -10.19 -27.67
C LEU A 212 -11.77 -10.04 -26.23
N THR A 213 -13.05 -9.67 -26.09
CA THR A 213 -13.66 -9.28 -24.81
C THR A 213 -14.55 -10.37 -24.23
N ILE A 214 -14.95 -11.38 -25.01
CA ILE A 214 -15.68 -12.52 -24.48
C ILE A 214 -14.86 -13.16 -23.34
N LYS A 215 -15.50 -13.28 -22.17
CA LYS A 215 -14.92 -13.96 -21.01
C LYS A 215 -15.19 -15.45 -21.12
N HIS A 216 -14.12 -16.24 -20.97
CA HIS A 216 -14.18 -17.69 -20.86
C HIS A 216 -14.07 -18.07 -19.39
N GLU A 217 -15.11 -18.71 -18.83
CA GLU A 217 -15.07 -19.20 -17.46
C GLU A 217 -14.06 -20.34 -17.33
N ILE A 218 -13.13 -20.19 -16.38
CA ILE A 218 -12.16 -21.24 -16.04
C ILE A 218 -12.65 -22.02 -14.82
N TRP A 219 -13.23 -21.32 -13.84
CA TRP A 219 -13.93 -21.90 -12.69
C TRP A 219 -15.04 -20.96 -12.22
N SER A 220 -15.89 -21.45 -11.32
CA SER A 220 -17.01 -20.67 -10.76
C SER A 220 -16.54 -19.31 -10.21
N GLY A 221 -17.00 -18.22 -10.83
CA GLY A 221 -16.66 -16.85 -10.43
C GLY A 221 -15.34 -16.31 -11.00
N PHE A 222 -14.66 -17.03 -11.89
CA PHE A 222 -13.46 -16.55 -12.57
C PHE A 222 -13.51 -16.80 -14.07
N GLY A 223 -13.68 -15.70 -14.82
CA GLY A 223 -13.65 -15.68 -16.27
C GLY A 223 -12.51 -14.80 -16.79
N VAL A 224 -11.82 -15.28 -17.82
CA VAL A 224 -10.71 -14.57 -18.46
C VAL A 224 -11.01 -14.37 -19.94
N SER A 225 -10.79 -13.16 -20.43
CA SER A 225 -10.87 -12.84 -21.86
C SER A 225 -9.51 -12.98 -22.55
N ILE A 226 -9.52 -13.18 -23.86
CA ILE A 226 -8.29 -13.20 -24.68
C ILE A 226 -7.52 -11.88 -24.52
N LEU A 227 -8.22 -10.75 -24.45
CA LEU A 227 -7.63 -9.44 -24.19
C LEU A 227 -6.86 -9.40 -22.87
N GLN A 228 -7.46 -9.89 -21.78
CA GLN A 228 -6.80 -9.91 -20.47
C GLN A 228 -5.55 -10.80 -20.46
N PHE A 229 -5.55 -11.90 -21.21
CA PHE A 229 -4.39 -12.76 -21.39
C PHE A 229 -3.26 -12.04 -22.15
N ILE A 230 -3.59 -11.36 -23.26
CA ILE A 230 -2.64 -10.56 -24.03
C ILE A 230 -2.04 -9.45 -23.16
N ASN A 231 -2.87 -8.72 -22.41
CA ASN A 231 -2.43 -7.70 -21.45
C ASN A 231 -1.41 -8.29 -20.46
N GLY A 232 -1.69 -9.48 -19.92
CA GLY A 232 -0.79 -10.19 -19.01
C GLY A 232 0.59 -10.48 -19.62
N ILE A 233 0.64 -11.03 -20.84
CA ILE A 233 1.90 -11.31 -21.55
C ILE A 233 2.67 -10.01 -21.81
N VAL A 234 2.01 -8.97 -22.31
CA VAL A 234 2.63 -7.68 -22.62
C VAL A 234 3.23 -7.07 -21.36
N MET A 235 2.48 -7.04 -20.25
CA MET A 235 2.98 -6.55 -18.96
C MET A 235 4.18 -7.37 -18.47
N ALA A 236 4.11 -8.70 -18.54
CA ALA A 236 5.21 -9.58 -18.12
C ALA A 236 6.50 -9.31 -18.90
N VAL A 237 6.40 -9.11 -20.21
CA VAL A 237 7.57 -8.77 -21.06
C VAL A 237 8.14 -7.41 -20.68
N ILE A 238 7.30 -6.37 -20.53
CA ILE A 238 7.72 -5.02 -20.17
C ILE A 238 8.42 -5.01 -18.80
N VAL A 239 7.78 -5.62 -17.79
CA VAL A 239 8.34 -5.70 -16.44
C VAL A 239 9.62 -6.54 -16.44
N GLY A 240 9.65 -7.65 -17.18
CA GLY A 240 10.83 -8.50 -17.33
C GLY A 240 12.05 -7.74 -17.89
N MET A 241 11.85 -6.88 -18.90
CA MET A 241 12.93 -6.04 -19.46
C MET A 241 13.59 -5.12 -18.41
N VAL A 242 12.82 -4.68 -17.42
CA VAL A 242 13.31 -3.82 -16.33
C VAL A 242 13.99 -4.65 -15.24
N ILE A 243 13.34 -5.71 -14.74
CA ILE A 243 13.82 -6.48 -13.57
C ILE A 243 15.09 -7.28 -13.88
N ILE A 244 15.23 -7.82 -15.10
CA ILE A 244 16.42 -8.62 -15.49
C ILE A 244 17.72 -7.80 -15.36
N GLY A 245 17.65 -6.47 -15.45
CA GLY A 245 18.81 -5.59 -15.27
C GLY A 245 19.24 -5.33 -13.82
N GLY A 246 18.57 -5.94 -12.83
CA GLY A 246 18.89 -5.79 -11.42
C GLY A 246 18.54 -4.41 -10.83
N ILE A 247 18.96 -4.19 -9.58
CA ILE A 247 18.56 -3.02 -8.77
C ILE A 247 18.95 -1.68 -9.41
N SER A 248 20.08 -1.63 -10.10
CA SER A 248 20.53 -0.43 -10.81
C SER A 248 19.59 -0.05 -11.96
N ARG A 249 19.14 -1.02 -12.77
CA ARG A 249 18.16 -0.76 -13.84
C ARG A 249 16.80 -0.38 -13.27
N ILE A 250 16.36 -1.06 -12.21
CA ILE A 250 15.11 -0.72 -11.51
C ILE A 250 15.18 0.75 -11.06
N GLY A 251 16.22 1.13 -10.31
CA GLY A 251 16.39 2.51 -9.83
C GLY A 251 16.49 3.56 -10.93
N ASN A 252 17.08 3.22 -12.08
CA ASN A 252 17.12 4.12 -13.23
C ASN A 252 15.72 4.32 -13.84
N VAL A 253 14.96 3.25 -14.03
CA VAL A 253 13.61 3.34 -14.62
C VAL A 253 12.66 4.04 -13.66
N THR A 254 12.64 3.65 -12.39
CA THR A 254 11.77 4.25 -11.36
C THR A 254 12.11 5.72 -11.11
N GLY A 255 13.38 6.09 -11.21
CA GLY A 255 13.84 7.48 -11.10
C GLY A 255 13.20 8.43 -12.11
N TYR A 256 12.79 7.95 -13.29
CA TYR A 256 12.03 8.74 -14.27
C TYR A 256 10.53 8.48 -14.18
N LEU A 257 10.14 7.21 -14.07
CA LEU A 257 8.73 6.81 -14.13
C LEU A 257 7.93 7.32 -12.93
N ALA A 258 8.47 7.20 -11.71
CA ALA A 258 7.73 7.53 -10.49
C ALA A 258 7.42 9.04 -10.35
N PRO A 259 8.35 9.97 -10.65
CA PRO A 259 8.03 11.40 -10.67
C PRO A 259 7.03 11.77 -11.76
N ILE A 260 7.16 11.20 -12.97
CA ILE A 260 6.27 11.50 -14.10
C ILE A 260 4.84 11.04 -13.80
N MET A 261 4.66 9.80 -13.31
CA MET A 261 3.33 9.30 -12.96
C MET A 261 2.68 10.12 -11.85
N ALA A 262 3.45 10.51 -10.82
CA ALA A 262 2.95 11.34 -9.74
C ALA A 262 2.54 12.73 -10.24
N LEU A 263 3.33 13.34 -11.14
CA LEU A 263 3.01 14.64 -11.72
C LEU A 263 1.73 14.59 -12.56
N ILE A 264 1.60 13.60 -13.45
CA ILE A 264 0.39 13.43 -14.27
C ILE A 264 -0.84 13.28 -13.37
N TYR A 265 -0.75 12.42 -12.35
CA TYR A 265 -1.85 12.19 -11.43
C TYR A 265 -2.24 13.45 -10.66
N VAL A 266 -1.26 14.13 -10.06
CA VAL A 266 -1.46 15.37 -9.30
C VAL A 266 -2.07 16.46 -10.18
N ILE A 267 -1.62 16.62 -11.43
CA ILE A 267 -2.21 17.59 -12.35
C ILE A 267 -3.67 17.23 -12.64
N ALA A 268 -3.96 15.98 -13.02
CA ALA A 268 -5.31 15.56 -13.35
C ALA A 268 -6.29 15.73 -12.17
N ALA A 269 -5.88 15.30 -10.97
CA ALA A 269 -6.67 15.48 -9.76
C ALA A 269 -6.82 16.96 -9.37
N SER A 270 -5.77 17.77 -9.56
CA SER A 270 -5.86 19.23 -9.31
C SER A 270 -6.89 19.90 -10.20
N ILE A 271 -6.97 19.52 -11.49
CA ILE A 271 -7.97 20.08 -12.42
C ILE A 271 -9.38 19.80 -11.91
N ILE A 272 -9.68 18.58 -11.45
CA ILE A 272 -11.00 18.21 -10.92
C ILE A 272 -11.30 18.95 -9.60
N ILE A 273 -10.31 19.05 -8.71
CA ILE A 273 -10.42 19.77 -7.44
C ILE A 273 -10.70 21.26 -7.68
N ILE A 274 -10.00 21.89 -8.63
CA ILE A 274 -10.23 23.30 -9.01
C ILE A 274 -11.61 23.47 -9.64
N ALA A 275 -12.07 22.52 -10.47
CA ALA A 275 -13.40 22.53 -11.05
C ALA A 275 -14.53 22.37 -10.01
N ASN A 276 -14.24 21.83 -8.82
CA ASN A 276 -15.18 21.66 -7.71
C ASN A 276 -14.72 22.42 -6.45
N ILE A 277 -14.03 23.55 -6.62
CA ILE A 277 -13.36 24.27 -5.52
C ILE A 277 -14.34 24.70 -4.41
N ASP A 278 -15.57 25.01 -4.79
CA ASP A 278 -16.71 25.34 -3.93
C ASP A 278 -17.08 24.22 -2.96
N LYS A 279 -16.87 22.96 -3.36
CA LYS A 279 -17.20 21.77 -2.55
C LYS A 279 -16.05 21.29 -1.69
N ILE A 280 -14.85 21.84 -1.82
CA ILE A 280 -13.66 21.35 -1.10
C ILE A 280 -13.79 21.58 0.40
N SER A 281 -14.29 22.75 0.82
CA SER A 281 -14.51 23.01 2.26
C SER A 281 -15.52 22.03 2.87
N GLU A 282 -16.60 21.76 2.15
CA GLU A 282 -17.61 20.77 2.56
C GLU A 282 -17.02 19.35 2.59
N SER A 283 -16.20 18.99 1.61
CA SER A 283 -15.52 17.69 1.55
C SER A 283 -14.64 17.44 2.78
N PHE A 284 -13.85 18.43 3.21
CA PHE A 284 -13.06 18.32 4.45
C PHE A 284 -13.93 18.17 5.70
N ARG A 285 -15.04 18.92 5.78
CA ARG A 285 -15.98 18.78 6.90
C ARG A 285 -16.60 17.39 6.91
N LEU A 286 -16.96 16.85 5.75
CA LEU A 286 -17.55 15.52 5.59
C LEU A 286 -16.57 14.43 6.02
N ILE A 287 -15.30 14.52 5.63
CA ILE A 287 -14.25 13.58 6.03
C ILE A 287 -14.13 13.55 7.56
N ILE A 288 -14.03 14.72 8.21
CA ILE A 288 -13.86 14.78 9.66
C ILE A 288 -15.14 14.35 10.38
N SER A 289 -16.32 14.80 9.93
CA SER A 289 -17.58 14.47 10.58
C SER A 289 -17.88 12.97 10.49
N MET A 290 -17.67 12.34 9.34
CA MET A 290 -17.88 10.90 9.17
C MET A 290 -16.81 10.03 9.85
N ALA A 291 -15.64 10.59 10.14
CA ALA A 291 -14.60 9.88 10.89
C ALA A 291 -14.95 9.69 12.37
N PHE A 292 -15.65 10.67 12.97
CA PHE A 292 -15.95 10.70 14.41
C PHE A 292 -17.44 10.56 14.74
N ASN A 293 -18.34 10.82 13.80
CA ASN A 293 -19.78 10.71 13.97
C ASN A 293 -20.46 10.20 12.67
N PRO A 294 -20.12 9.00 12.20
CA PRO A 294 -20.81 8.39 11.07
C PRO A 294 -22.27 8.09 11.43
N PRO A 295 -23.19 8.04 10.45
CA PRO A 295 -24.60 7.77 10.68
C PRO A 295 -24.81 6.48 11.50
N ALA A 296 -25.69 6.55 12.50
CA ALA A 296 -25.94 5.44 13.42
C ALA A 296 -26.59 4.22 12.75
N THR A 297 -27.14 4.38 11.55
CA THR A 297 -27.79 3.33 10.74
C THR A 297 -26.85 2.20 10.33
N ILE A 298 -25.53 2.44 10.30
CA ILE A 298 -24.54 1.46 9.85
C ILE A 298 -24.32 0.35 10.88
N ALA A 299 -24.07 0.74 12.14
CA ALA A 299 -23.72 -0.19 13.23
C ALA A 299 -23.86 0.47 14.62
N GLY A 300 -24.73 1.48 14.76
CA GLY A 300 -24.75 2.40 15.90
C GLY A 300 -23.56 3.36 15.91
N THR A 301 -23.59 4.40 16.76
CA THR A 301 -22.56 5.46 16.79
C THR A 301 -21.15 4.91 17.00
N GLY A 302 -20.97 3.92 17.90
CA GLY A 302 -19.67 3.31 18.16
C GLY A 302 -19.19 2.34 17.08
N GLY A 303 -20.10 1.55 16.49
CA GLY A 303 -19.77 0.59 15.44
C GLY A 303 -19.41 1.26 14.12
N GLY A 304 -20.08 2.36 13.78
CA GLY A 304 -19.77 3.14 12.57
C GLY A 304 -18.36 3.76 12.63
N ILE A 305 -17.98 4.38 13.76
CA ILE A 305 -16.62 4.95 13.94
C ILE A 305 -15.58 3.86 13.74
N LEU A 306 -15.82 2.71 14.35
CA LEU A 306 -14.93 1.56 14.24
C LEU A 306 -14.81 1.10 12.79
N LEU A 307 -15.91 0.87 12.07
CA LEU A 307 -15.89 0.47 10.66
C LEU A 307 -15.05 1.43 9.80
N THR A 308 -15.36 2.72 9.87
CA THR A 308 -14.67 3.79 9.14
C THR A 308 -13.17 3.81 9.45
N MET A 309 -12.82 3.69 10.74
CA MET A 309 -11.44 3.63 11.21
C MET A 309 -10.69 2.42 10.66
N LEU A 310 -11.30 1.25 10.71
CA LEU A 310 -10.66 0.00 10.29
C LEU A 310 -10.39 -0.03 8.79
N TRP A 311 -11.35 0.43 7.98
CA TRP A 311 -11.15 0.55 6.53
C TRP A 311 -10.10 1.59 6.18
N GLY A 312 -10.08 2.71 6.88
CA GLY A 312 -9.05 3.73 6.73
C GLY A 312 -7.64 3.21 7.10
N ILE A 313 -7.49 2.53 8.24
CA ILE A 313 -6.19 1.99 8.65
C ILE A 313 -5.73 0.87 7.70
N LYS A 314 -6.64 -0.04 7.33
CA LYS A 314 -6.35 -1.16 6.41
C LYS A 314 -5.83 -0.65 5.07
N ARG A 315 -6.50 0.34 4.48
CA ARG A 315 -6.11 0.90 3.18
C ARG A 315 -4.95 1.87 3.29
N GLY A 316 -4.81 2.58 4.41
CA GLY A 316 -3.64 3.40 4.71
C GLY A 316 -2.35 2.59 4.78
N LEU A 317 -2.35 1.48 5.51
CA LEU A 317 -1.20 0.58 5.60
C LEU A 317 -0.85 -0.06 4.26
N TYR A 318 -1.86 -0.45 3.47
CA TYR A 318 -1.66 -0.98 2.12
C TYR A 318 -1.06 0.05 1.16
N SER A 319 -1.41 1.33 1.32
CA SER A 319 -0.94 2.42 0.46
C SER A 319 0.53 2.73 0.72
N ASN A 320 0.91 3.07 1.96
CA ASN A 320 2.26 3.58 2.26
C ASN A 320 3.28 2.53 2.70
N GLU A 321 2.83 1.28 2.91
CA GLU A 321 3.60 0.15 3.42
C GLU A 321 4.32 0.42 4.76
N ALA A 322 3.83 1.37 5.55
CA ALA A 322 4.43 1.67 6.84
C ALA A 322 4.24 0.51 7.83
N GLY A 323 5.33 0.07 8.46
CA GLY A 323 5.29 -1.04 9.41
C GLY A 323 5.25 -2.44 8.76
N GLN A 324 5.29 -2.52 7.43
CA GLN A 324 5.39 -3.79 6.70
C GLN A 324 6.86 -4.22 6.44
N GLY A 325 7.80 -3.29 6.53
CA GLY A 325 9.23 -3.56 6.38
C GLY A 325 9.74 -3.80 4.94
N SER A 326 8.86 -3.84 3.94
CA SER A 326 9.19 -3.99 2.51
C SER A 326 9.99 -2.81 1.97
N ALA A 327 9.55 -1.58 2.24
CA ALA A 327 10.23 -0.37 1.76
C ALA A 327 11.68 -0.26 2.24
N ALA A 328 11.97 -0.80 3.42
CA ALA A 328 13.31 -0.80 4.00
C ALA A 328 14.31 -1.64 3.19
N ILE A 329 13.84 -2.61 2.39
CA ILE A 329 14.66 -3.38 1.44
C ILE A 329 15.19 -2.45 0.36
N ALA A 330 14.33 -1.66 -0.29
CA ALA A 330 14.75 -0.71 -1.32
C ALA A 330 15.66 0.39 -0.75
N HIS A 331 15.31 0.96 0.40
CA HIS A 331 16.12 2.00 1.05
C HIS A 331 17.50 1.48 1.49
N SER A 332 17.63 0.20 1.85
CA SER A 332 18.93 -0.37 2.24
C SER A 332 20.01 -0.29 1.16
N THR A 333 19.61 -0.06 -0.09
CA THR A 333 20.47 0.08 -1.25
C THR A 333 21.10 1.48 -1.40
N ALA A 334 20.65 2.45 -0.61
CA ALA A 334 21.11 3.83 -0.72
C ALA A 334 22.59 4.00 -0.33
N LYS A 335 23.30 4.84 -1.08
CA LYS A 335 24.69 5.22 -0.82
C LYS A 335 24.78 6.22 0.33
N THR A 336 25.12 5.75 1.53
CA THR A 336 25.37 6.62 2.68
C THR A 336 26.12 5.91 3.80
N LYS A 337 27.02 6.65 4.45
CA LYS A 337 27.66 6.25 5.72
C LYS A 337 26.77 6.38 6.95
N TYR A 338 25.70 7.18 6.86
CA TYR A 338 24.83 7.51 7.99
C TYR A 338 23.43 6.94 7.76
N PRO A 339 23.07 5.83 8.42
CA PRO A 339 21.78 5.18 8.23
C PRO A 339 20.57 6.09 8.46
N VAL A 340 20.70 7.01 9.42
CA VAL A 340 19.67 7.99 9.78
C VAL A 340 19.33 8.95 8.64
N ARG A 341 20.30 9.25 7.75
CA ARG A 341 20.03 10.10 6.56
C ARG A 341 19.00 9.46 5.66
N GLU A 342 19.17 8.17 5.39
CA GLU A 342 18.22 7.43 4.56
C GLU A 342 16.91 7.14 5.28
N GLY A 343 16.94 6.94 6.60
CA GLY A 343 15.74 6.97 7.42
C GLY A 343 14.92 8.24 7.19
N ALA A 344 15.56 9.41 7.14
CA ALA A 344 14.89 10.69 6.89
C ALA A 344 14.34 10.81 5.45
N VAL A 345 15.00 10.21 4.46
CA VAL A 345 14.51 10.12 3.08
C VAL A 345 13.27 9.21 3.02
N ALA A 346 13.31 8.05 3.66
CA ALA A 346 12.20 7.09 3.65
C ALA A 346 10.89 7.64 4.22
N MET A 347 10.98 8.60 5.13
CA MET A 347 9.80 9.30 5.66
C MET A 347 9.01 10.04 4.57
N LEU A 348 9.67 10.50 3.51
CA LEU A 348 8.99 11.20 2.42
C LEU A 348 7.97 10.32 1.70
N GLY A 349 8.13 9.00 1.76
CA GLY A 349 7.21 8.02 1.16
C GLY A 349 5.75 8.26 1.57
N PRO A 350 5.38 8.04 2.85
CA PRO A 350 4.02 8.26 3.33
C PRO A 350 3.49 9.70 3.15
N TYR A 351 4.35 10.72 3.15
CA TYR A 351 3.95 12.09 2.83
C TYR A 351 3.47 12.23 1.39
N ILE A 352 4.25 11.74 0.43
CA ILE A 352 3.92 11.80 -1.00
C ILE A 352 2.71 10.90 -1.29
N ASP A 353 2.78 9.67 -0.80
CA ASP A 353 1.82 8.61 -1.05
C ASP A 353 0.44 8.92 -0.45
N THR A 354 0.36 9.06 0.86
CA THR A 354 -0.93 9.11 1.54
C THR A 354 -1.40 10.55 1.78
N LEU A 355 -0.51 11.42 2.26
CA LEU A 355 -0.92 12.79 2.62
C LEU A 355 -1.15 13.68 1.40
N ILE A 356 -0.49 13.41 0.27
CA ILE A 356 -0.71 14.12 -0.99
C ILE A 356 -1.60 13.30 -1.92
N ILE A 357 -1.11 12.18 -2.47
CA ILE A 357 -1.81 11.47 -3.57
C ILE A 357 -3.15 10.89 -3.09
N CYS A 358 -3.19 10.17 -1.96
CA CYS A 358 -4.46 9.63 -1.45
C CYS A 358 -5.44 10.72 -1.02
N THR A 359 -4.96 11.82 -0.43
CA THR A 359 -5.81 12.99 -0.12
C THR A 359 -6.45 13.57 -1.37
N MET A 360 -5.67 13.78 -2.43
CA MET A 360 -6.20 14.28 -3.70
C MET A 360 -7.21 13.31 -4.31
N THR A 361 -6.93 12.01 -4.26
CA THR A 361 -7.85 10.95 -4.70
C THR A 361 -9.18 11.04 -3.95
N GLY A 362 -9.12 11.10 -2.62
CA GLY A 362 -10.30 11.17 -1.77
C GLY A 362 -11.09 12.46 -1.99
N LEU A 363 -10.42 13.60 -2.15
CA LEU A 363 -11.08 14.87 -2.47
C LEU A 363 -11.77 14.83 -3.83
N VAL A 364 -11.16 14.21 -4.85
CA VAL A 364 -11.81 14.01 -6.16
C VAL A 364 -13.07 13.17 -6.01
N ILE A 365 -13.00 12.03 -5.32
CA ILE A 365 -14.15 11.13 -5.11
C ILE A 365 -15.28 11.83 -4.34
N ILE A 366 -14.93 12.59 -3.31
CA ILE A 366 -15.93 13.23 -2.45
C ILE A 366 -16.57 14.44 -3.13
N SER A 367 -15.76 15.32 -3.74
CA SER A 367 -16.24 16.55 -4.38
C SER A 367 -17.08 16.31 -5.64
N THR A 368 -16.80 15.23 -6.37
CA THR A 368 -17.62 14.81 -7.53
C THR A 368 -18.93 14.13 -7.13
N GLY A 369 -19.09 13.76 -5.85
CA GLY A 369 -20.23 12.98 -5.37
C GLY A 369 -20.15 11.49 -5.67
N ALA A 370 -19.04 11.00 -6.26
CA ALA A 370 -18.85 9.59 -6.58
C ALA A 370 -18.97 8.67 -5.35
N TRP A 371 -18.65 9.19 -4.16
CA TRP A 371 -18.83 8.44 -2.90
C TRP A 371 -20.29 8.07 -2.57
N LYS A 372 -21.28 8.67 -3.24
CA LYS A 372 -22.69 8.30 -3.09
C LYS A 372 -23.04 6.99 -3.82
N HIS A 373 -22.18 6.54 -4.73
CA HIS A 373 -22.33 5.26 -5.43
C HIS A 373 -21.57 4.14 -4.72
N THR A 374 -21.76 4.02 -3.41
CA THR A 374 -20.99 3.09 -2.57
C THR A 374 -21.89 2.25 -1.69
N GLU A 375 -21.41 1.06 -1.31
CA GLU A 375 -22.09 0.21 -0.32
C GLU A 375 -22.32 0.95 1.00
N PHE A 376 -21.33 1.74 1.44
CA PHE A 376 -21.48 2.61 2.60
C PHE A 376 -22.67 3.57 2.44
N PHE A 377 -22.83 4.21 1.27
CA PHE A 377 -23.92 5.14 1.04
C PHE A 377 -25.29 4.44 1.04
N VAL A 378 -25.42 3.30 0.35
CA VAL A 378 -26.64 2.49 0.34
C VAL A 378 -27.07 2.13 1.76
N ASN A 379 -26.12 1.71 2.60
CA ASN A 379 -26.39 1.34 3.99
C ASN A 379 -26.85 2.52 4.87
N ILE A 380 -26.60 3.77 4.49
CA ILE A 380 -27.07 4.95 5.24
C ILE A 380 -28.32 5.60 4.64
N SER A 381 -28.59 5.42 3.35
CA SER A 381 -29.74 6.01 2.66
C SER A 381 -30.96 5.08 2.61
N ALA A 382 -30.77 3.77 2.64
CA ALA A 382 -31.85 2.80 2.56
C ALA A 382 -32.84 2.93 3.74
N SER A 383 -34.12 2.79 3.44
CA SER A 383 -35.23 2.88 4.40
C SER A 383 -35.31 1.64 5.29
N SER A 384 -34.78 0.50 4.81
CA SER A 384 -34.76 -0.78 5.52
C SER A 384 -33.52 -1.62 5.19
N ILE A 385 -33.19 -2.58 6.06
CA ILE A 385 -32.08 -3.53 5.84
C ILE A 385 -32.32 -4.40 4.61
N ASP A 386 -33.58 -4.77 4.34
CA ASP A 386 -33.92 -5.60 3.19
C ASP A 386 -33.80 -4.81 1.87
N GLU A 387 -34.16 -3.53 1.87
CA GLU A 387 -33.91 -2.63 0.74
C GLU A 387 -32.40 -2.48 0.47
N ALA A 388 -31.60 -2.29 1.52
CA ALA A 388 -30.14 -2.23 1.38
C ALA A 388 -29.59 -3.53 0.77
N LYS A 389 -30.01 -4.71 1.28
CA LYS A 389 -29.58 -6.01 0.73
C LYS A 389 -29.97 -6.18 -0.73
N LEU A 390 -31.21 -5.86 -1.09
CA LEU A 390 -31.69 -5.97 -2.47
C LEU A 390 -30.92 -5.02 -3.41
N ALA A 391 -30.64 -3.79 -2.97
CA ALA A 391 -29.84 -2.84 -3.74
C ALA A 391 -28.40 -3.35 -3.95
N LEU A 392 -27.77 -3.89 -2.91
CA LEU A 392 -26.42 -4.47 -2.99
C LEU A 392 -26.37 -5.73 -3.87
N GLU A 393 -27.33 -6.63 -3.75
CA GLU A 393 -27.44 -7.83 -4.59
C GLU A 393 -27.70 -7.49 -6.05
N ALA A 394 -28.46 -6.42 -6.32
CA ALA A 394 -28.69 -5.92 -7.67
C ALA A 394 -27.52 -5.09 -8.24
N GLY A 395 -26.51 -4.76 -7.44
CA GLY A 395 -25.43 -3.85 -7.82
C GLY A 395 -25.90 -2.40 -8.06
N SER A 396 -27.06 -2.02 -7.51
CA SER A 396 -27.61 -0.67 -7.60
C SER A 396 -27.09 0.16 -6.44
N PHE A 397 -26.08 0.98 -6.71
CA PHE A 397 -25.49 1.87 -5.72
C PHE A 397 -26.02 3.30 -5.80
N GLU A 398 -27.07 3.56 -6.59
CA GLU A 398 -27.67 4.89 -6.68
C GLU A 398 -28.48 5.21 -5.41
N GLY A 399 -28.31 6.46 -4.97
CA GLY A 399 -28.93 7.02 -3.77
C GLY A 399 -30.30 7.61 -3.98
#